data_AF-A0A8H7TTX2-F1
#
_entry.id   AF-A0A8H7TTX2-F1
#
_cell.length_a   1.000
_cell.length_b   1.000
_cell.length_c   1.000
_cell.angle_alpha   90.00
_cell.angle_beta   90.00
_cell.angle_gamma   90.00
#
_symmetry.space_group_name_H-M   'P 1'
#
loop_
_entity.id
_entity.type
_entity.pdbx_description
1 polymer ?
#
loop_
_entity_poly.entity_id
_entity_poly.type
_entity_poly.pdbx_seq_one_letter_code
_entity_poly.pdbx_strand_id
1 'polypeptide(L)'
;MKDTGLDISVVCDLWDRAKGEQMTINGAIYQRSLHDTGKSQTYLPDYEEILSNLSQRYEVSYRLRLEEEFLSSPGMGNVIQKVIQNRAEYGKVLAPGTQPLAIRAACPHCGLVDKYGQNNIFAADGSAVSFECPVHGRYTYTTEADASKFQFNCQLFNLVLGLFHENVPYNYIEICGSDYAGFWQEQLLWRFLQKPILIVYTSHCRLVRVQRVQVSLFE
;
A
#
# COMPACT_ATOMS: atom_id res chain seq x y z
N MET A 1 -32.67 -3.09 12.69
CA MET A 1 -32.35 -3.86 11.46
C MET A 1 -32.56 -5.32 11.78
N LYS A 2 -33.19 -6.10 10.89
CA LYS A 2 -33.19 -7.55 11.04
C LYS A 2 -31.77 -8.03 10.73
N ASP A 3 -31.16 -8.70 11.70
CA ASP A 3 -29.93 -9.46 11.47
C ASP A 3 -30.24 -10.54 10.43
N THR A 4 -29.51 -10.52 9.32
CA THR A 4 -29.67 -11.47 8.22
C THR A 4 -28.89 -12.76 8.44
N GLY A 5 -28.16 -12.89 9.56
CA GLY A 5 -27.37 -14.08 9.90
C GLY A 5 -26.10 -14.22 9.06
N LEU A 6 -25.56 -13.11 8.55
CA LEU A 6 -24.30 -13.10 7.80
C LEU A 6 -23.14 -12.87 8.78
N ASP A 7 -22.14 -13.73 8.72
CA ASP A 7 -20.90 -13.54 9.48
C ASP A 7 -20.08 -12.41 8.84
N ILE A 8 -20.06 -11.26 9.51
CA ILE A 8 -19.28 -10.09 9.08
C ILE A 8 -17.98 -10.03 9.88
N SER A 9 -16.86 -9.97 9.16
CA SER A 9 -15.57 -9.62 9.74
C SER A 9 -14.99 -8.41 9.03
N VAL A 10 -14.40 -7.51 9.82
CA VAL A 10 -13.74 -6.31 9.34
C VAL A 10 -12.23 -6.53 9.34
N VAL A 11 -11.57 -6.34 8.19
CA VAL A 11 -10.11 -6.22 8.16
C VAL A 11 -9.76 -4.74 8.14
N CYS A 12 -9.07 -4.30 9.19
CA CYS A 12 -8.52 -2.97 9.31
C CYS A 12 -7.07 -2.98 8.82
N ASP A 13 -6.86 -2.44 7.62
CA ASP A 13 -5.52 -2.36 7.03
C ASP A 13 -4.72 -1.18 7.59
N LEU A 14 -3.53 -1.46 8.12
CA LEU A 14 -2.57 -0.48 8.61
C LEU A 14 -1.38 -0.38 7.64
N TRP A 15 -1.41 0.64 6.80
CA TRP A 15 -0.35 0.98 5.83
C TRP A 15 0.73 1.89 6.47
N ASP A 16 1.96 1.38 6.64
CA ASP A 16 3.08 2.20 7.15
C ASP A 16 3.77 2.96 6.01
N ARG A 17 3.11 4.03 5.55
CA ARG A 17 3.64 4.92 4.49
C ARG A 17 4.02 6.30 5.02
N ALA A 18 4.14 6.41 6.35
CA ALA A 18 4.52 7.62 7.01
C ALA A 18 6.03 7.85 6.89
N LYS A 19 6.41 9.10 6.61
CA LYS A 19 7.80 9.50 6.45
C LYS A 19 8.46 9.52 7.83
N GLY A 20 9.51 8.72 8.01
CA GLY A 20 10.39 8.84 9.16
C GLY A 20 11.42 9.94 8.93
N GLU A 21 12.50 9.59 8.24
CA GLU A 21 13.64 10.49 7.99
C GLU A 21 13.89 10.63 6.49
N GLN A 22 14.43 11.79 6.07
CA GLN A 22 14.85 12.05 4.69
C GLN A 22 16.22 12.69 4.66
N MET A 23 17.01 12.33 3.66
CA MET A 23 18.34 12.85 3.42
C MET A 23 18.67 12.86 1.93
N THR A 24 19.63 13.70 1.53
CA THR A 24 20.12 13.75 0.16
C THR A 24 21.53 13.19 0.12
N ILE A 25 21.77 12.19 -0.72
CA ILE A 25 23.07 11.54 -0.90
C ILE A 25 23.34 11.50 -2.40
N ASN A 26 24.46 12.10 -2.84
CA ASN A 26 24.84 12.17 -4.26
C ASN A 26 23.73 12.73 -5.18
N GLY A 27 22.96 13.71 -4.70
CA GLY A 27 21.86 14.33 -5.46
C GLY A 27 20.55 13.53 -5.49
N ALA A 28 20.53 12.29 -5.02
CA ALA A 28 19.32 11.48 -4.86
C ALA A 28 18.75 11.62 -3.44
N ILE A 29 17.42 11.62 -3.33
CA ILE A 29 16.73 11.70 -2.03
C ILE A 29 16.47 10.29 -1.52
N TYR A 30 17.03 10.00 -0.35
CA TYR A 30 16.81 8.76 0.38
C TYR A 30 15.90 8.99 1.59
N GLN A 31 15.22 7.92 2.02
CA GLN A 31 14.35 7.96 3.19
C GLN A 31 14.40 6.68 4.02
N ARG A 32 13.96 6.79 5.28
CA ARG A 32 13.57 5.67 6.16
C ARG A 32 12.11 5.84 6.56
N SER A 33 11.34 4.76 6.62
CA SER A 33 9.93 4.79 7.05
C SER A 33 9.82 5.00 8.56
N LEU A 34 8.62 5.34 9.07
CA LEU A 34 8.41 5.35 10.53
C LEU A 34 8.60 3.95 11.13
N HIS A 35 8.18 2.90 10.42
CA HIS A 35 8.48 1.50 10.77
C HIS A 35 9.96 1.30 11.05
N ASP A 36 10.83 1.70 10.12
CA ASP A 36 12.28 1.49 10.21
C ASP A 36 12.92 2.27 11.38
N THR A 37 12.21 3.27 11.91
CA THR A 37 12.64 4.04 13.10
C THR A 37 12.06 3.49 14.41
N GLY A 38 11.20 2.47 14.38
CA GLY A 38 10.52 1.91 15.55
C GLY A 38 9.40 2.78 16.13
N LYS A 39 9.16 3.98 15.57
CA LYS A 39 8.19 4.94 16.11
C LYS A 39 6.73 4.55 15.91
N SER A 40 6.42 3.69 14.93
CA SER A 40 5.05 3.23 14.70
C SER A 40 4.52 2.36 15.85
N GLN A 41 5.40 1.59 16.48
CA GLN A 41 5.07 0.71 17.62
C GLN A 41 4.64 1.49 18.87
N THR A 42 5.03 2.76 18.98
CA THR A 42 4.63 3.63 20.11
C THR A 42 3.12 3.89 20.14
N TYR A 43 2.48 3.99 18.98
CA TYR A 43 1.08 4.40 18.88
C TYR A 43 0.13 3.23 18.63
N LEU A 44 0.63 2.08 18.16
CA LEU A 44 -0.19 0.91 17.82
C LEU A 44 -1.14 0.46 18.95
N PRO A 45 -0.74 0.45 20.24
CA PRO A 45 -1.65 0.07 21.33
C PRO A 45 -2.90 0.97 21.44
N ASP A 46 -2.76 2.28 21.22
CA ASP A 46 -3.89 3.22 21.27
C ASP A 46 -4.91 2.91 20.16
N TYR A 47 -4.44 2.48 18.97
CA TYR A 47 -5.32 2.05 17.88
C TYR A 47 -6.06 0.77 18.21
N GLU A 48 -5.35 -0.21 18.78
CA GLU A 48 -5.92 -1.48 19.18
C GLU A 48 -7.01 -1.28 20.23
N GLU A 49 -6.79 -0.38 21.20
CA GLU A 49 -7.79 -0.03 22.21
C GLU A 49 -9.06 0.56 21.59
N ILE A 50 -8.93 1.53 20.67
CA ILE A 50 -10.07 2.15 19.99
C ILE A 50 -10.87 1.11 19.20
N LEU A 51 -10.19 0.26 18.42
CA LEU A 51 -10.84 -0.77 17.62
C LEU A 51 -11.50 -1.84 18.50
N SER A 52 -10.88 -2.22 19.61
CA SER A 52 -11.43 -3.17 20.57
C SER A 52 -12.71 -2.64 21.21
N ASN A 53 -12.71 -1.37 21.61
CA ASN A 53 -13.90 -0.70 22.14
C ASN A 53 -15.04 -0.62 21.11
N LEU A 54 -14.73 -0.35 19.84
CA LEU A 54 -15.72 -0.33 18.76
C LEU A 54 -16.27 -1.74 18.48
N SER A 55 -15.40 -2.73 18.39
CA SER A 55 -15.74 -4.15 18.22
C SER A 55 -16.72 -4.63 19.28
N GLN A 56 -16.40 -4.37 20.56
CA GLN A 56 -17.27 -4.74 21.68
C GLN A 56 -18.60 -4.00 21.65
N ARG A 57 -18.60 -2.71 21.30
CA ARG A 57 -19.82 -1.88 21.27
C ARG A 57 -20.80 -2.31 20.18
N TYR A 58 -20.28 -2.70 19.02
CA TYR A 58 -21.09 -3.00 17.83
C TYR A 58 -21.22 -4.50 17.54
N GLU A 59 -20.56 -5.35 18.34
CA GLU A 59 -20.56 -6.81 18.19
C GLU A 59 -20.07 -7.26 16.80
N VAL A 60 -19.11 -6.51 16.22
CA VAL A 60 -18.50 -6.82 14.93
C VAL A 60 -17.04 -7.20 15.14
N SER A 61 -16.71 -8.44 14.78
CA SER A 61 -15.33 -8.92 14.83
C SER A 61 -14.43 -8.13 13.87
N TYR A 62 -13.19 -7.88 14.29
CA TYR A 62 -12.18 -7.28 13.43
C TYR A 62 -10.84 -7.98 13.58
N ARG A 63 -9.99 -7.82 12.57
CA ARG A 63 -8.56 -8.09 12.66
C ARG A 63 -7.77 -6.95 12.05
N LEU A 64 -6.58 -6.73 12.58
CA LEU A 64 -5.58 -5.89 11.92
C LEU A 64 -4.88 -6.68 10.82
N ARG A 65 -4.51 -6.00 9.74
CA ARG A 65 -3.60 -6.50 8.71
C ARG A 65 -2.56 -5.43 8.42
N LEU A 66 -1.29 -5.81 8.44
CA LEU A 66 -0.18 -4.90 8.10
C LEU A 66 0.06 -4.88 6.59
N GLU A 67 0.71 -3.82 6.09
CA GLU A 67 1.14 -3.72 4.68
C GLU A 67 1.93 -4.95 4.22
N GLU A 68 2.87 -5.44 5.05
CA GLU A 68 3.67 -6.62 4.72
C GLU A 68 2.81 -7.88 4.55
N GLU A 69 1.79 -8.07 5.41
CA GLU A 69 0.87 -9.21 5.30
C GLU A 69 0.01 -9.09 4.04
N PHE A 70 -0.53 -7.90 3.75
CA PHE A 70 -1.29 -7.67 2.51
C PHE A 70 -0.45 -7.92 1.26
N LEU A 71 0.78 -7.40 1.21
CA LEU A 71 1.68 -7.60 0.09
C LEU A 71 2.19 -9.05 -0.02
N SER A 72 2.05 -9.85 1.04
CA SER A 72 2.31 -11.29 1.02
C SER A 72 1.12 -12.11 0.47
N SER A 73 0.01 -11.47 0.08
CA SER A 73 -1.17 -12.17 -0.40
C SER A 73 -0.89 -12.95 -1.69
N PRO A 74 -1.47 -14.16 -1.86
CA PRO A 74 -1.38 -14.90 -3.11
C PRO A 74 -1.78 -14.07 -4.32
N GLY A 75 -0.98 -14.11 -5.39
CA GLY A 75 -1.21 -13.33 -6.61
C GLY A 75 -0.66 -11.90 -6.56
N MET A 76 -0.20 -11.39 -5.41
CA MET A 76 0.40 -10.05 -5.34
C MET A 76 1.62 -9.91 -6.25
N GLY A 77 2.45 -10.96 -6.35
CA GLY A 77 3.61 -10.94 -7.25
C GLY A 77 3.24 -10.66 -8.71
N ASN A 78 2.12 -11.23 -9.20
CA ASN A 78 1.61 -10.96 -10.55
C ASN A 78 1.15 -9.51 -10.71
N VAL A 79 0.54 -8.94 -9.66
CA VAL A 79 0.13 -7.52 -9.64
C VAL A 79 1.35 -6.61 -9.72
N ILE A 80 2.37 -6.85 -8.91
CA ILE A 80 3.61 -6.06 -8.90
C ILE A 80 4.33 -6.18 -10.24
N GLN A 81 4.42 -7.40 -10.80
CA GLN A 81 5.00 -7.63 -12.12
C GLN A 81 4.28 -6.83 -13.20
N LYS A 82 2.93 -6.84 -13.21
CA LYS A 82 2.12 -6.02 -14.13
C LYS A 82 2.43 -4.52 -13.97
N VAL A 83 2.59 -4.04 -12.73
CA VAL A 83 2.98 -2.66 -12.45
C VAL A 83 4.36 -2.33 -13.03
N ILE A 84 5.34 -3.21 -12.88
CA ILE A 84 6.69 -3.02 -13.41
C ILE A 84 6.69 -3.02 -14.94
N GLN A 85 5.95 -3.92 -15.57
CA GLN A 85 5.84 -4.00 -17.03
C GLN A 85 5.21 -2.74 -17.63
N ASN A 86 4.24 -2.14 -16.93
CA ASN A 86 3.53 -0.93 -17.37
C ASN A 86 4.11 0.37 -16.79
N ARG A 87 5.28 0.31 -16.13
CA ARG A 87 5.85 1.42 -15.36
C ARG A 87 6.02 2.72 -16.14
N ALA A 88 6.33 2.64 -17.43
CA ALA A 88 6.52 3.82 -18.27
C ALA A 88 5.20 4.58 -18.50
N GLU A 89 4.12 3.86 -18.81
CA GLU A 89 2.79 4.46 -19.02
C GLU A 89 2.20 4.98 -17.71
N TYR A 90 2.31 4.20 -16.64
CA TYR A 90 1.89 4.62 -15.30
C TYR A 90 2.71 5.83 -14.82
N GLY A 91 4.01 5.88 -15.10
CA GLY A 91 4.90 6.98 -14.72
C GLY A 91 4.48 8.33 -15.32
N LYS A 92 4.04 8.36 -16.59
CA LYS A 92 3.52 9.58 -17.25
C LYS A 92 2.35 10.21 -16.50
N VAL A 93 1.59 9.40 -15.76
CA VAL A 93 0.33 9.78 -15.14
C VAL A 93 0.49 9.98 -13.62
N LEU A 94 1.12 9.01 -12.95
CA LEU A 94 1.29 8.98 -11.50
C LEU A 94 2.54 9.73 -11.02
N ALA A 95 3.51 9.95 -11.90
CA ALA A 95 4.79 10.57 -11.57
C ALA A 95 5.25 11.61 -12.63
N PRO A 96 4.39 12.52 -13.11
CA PRO A 96 4.70 13.39 -14.25
C PRO A 96 5.92 14.30 -14.02
N GLY A 97 6.18 14.69 -12.77
CA GLY A 97 7.29 15.57 -12.41
C GLY A 97 8.62 14.86 -12.14
N THR A 98 8.61 13.56 -11.81
CA THR A 98 9.83 12.81 -11.51
C THR A 98 10.20 11.83 -12.61
N GLN A 99 9.20 11.30 -13.33
CA GLN A 99 9.23 10.27 -14.37
C GLN A 99 9.25 8.80 -13.89
N PRO A 100 10.23 8.28 -13.11
CA PRO A 100 10.11 6.91 -12.64
C PRO A 100 9.01 6.80 -11.59
N LEU A 101 8.28 5.69 -11.66
CA LEU A 101 7.42 5.27 -10.56
C LEU A 101 8.27 5.03 -9.32
N ALA A 102 7.81 5.51 -8.18
CA ALA A 102 8.44 5.30 -6.89
C ALA A 102 8.20 3.87 -6.36
N ILE A 103 8.66 2.88 -7.10
CA ILE A 103 8.81 1.47 -6.69
C ILE A 103 10.07 1.41 -5.85
N ARG A 104 9.96 0.87 -4.64
CA ARG A 104 10.99 0.98 -3.62
C ARG A 104 11.19 -0.35 -2.93
N ALA A 105 12.33 -0.52 -2.28
CA ALA A 105 12.54 -1.56 -1.27
C ALA A 105 13.63 -1.08 -0.32
N ALA A 106 13.48 -1.38 0.97
CA ALA A 106 14.45 -0.99 1.98
C ALA A 106 15.75 -1.80 1.84
N CYS A 107 16.90 -1.13 2.01
CA CYS A 107 18.17 -1.83 2.08
C CYS A 107 18.17 -2.79 3.28
N PRO A 108 18.50 -4.09 3.10
CA PRO A 108 18.43 -5.08 4.18
C PRO A 108 19.42 -4.80 5.33
N HIS A 109 20.43 -3.97 5.11
CA HIS A 109 21.45 -3.63 6.11
C HIS A 109 21.13 -2.36 6.92
N CYS A 110 20.49 -1.37 6.31
CA CYS A 110 20.33 -0.04 6.93
C CYS A 110 18.96 0.62 6.73
N GLY A 111 18.03 -0.02 6.05
CA GLY A 111 16.67 0.49 5.86
C GLY A 111 16.56 1.70 4.91
N LEU A 112 17.65 2.17 4.31
CA LEU A 112 17.58 3.28 3.34
C LEU A 112 16.85 2.87 2.06
N VAL A 113 16.05 3.79 1.55
CA VAL A 113 15.24 3.63 0.34
C VAL A 113 15.44 4.84 -0.57
N ASP A 114 15.69 4.63 -1.87
CA ASP A 114 15.62 5.70 -2.88
C ASP A 114 14.16 6.16 -3.00
N LYS A 115 13.86 7.38 -2.56
CA LYS A 115 12.49 7.91 -2.48
C LYS A 115 11.80 7.95 -3.83
N TYR A 116 12.51 8.13 -4.93
CA TYR A 116 11.89 8.24 -6.26
C TYR A 116 12.20 7.04 -7.15
N GLY A 117 12.95 6.05 -6.66
CA GLY A 117 13.30 4.85 -7.43
C GLY A 117 14.15 5.16 -8.66
N GLN A 118 14.98 6.21 -8.58
CA GLN A 118 15.76 6.71 -9.73
C GLN A 118 16.87 5.75 -10.14
N ASN A 119 17.39 4.98 -9.19
CA ASN A 119 18.53 4.08 -9.41
C ASN A 119 18.15 2.61 -9.64
N ASN A 120 16.85 2.34 -9.78
CA ASN A 120 16.31 1.00 -9.94
C ASN A 120 16.64 0.42 -11.34
N ILE A 121 17.01 -0.85 -11.38
CA ILE A 121 17.13 -1.63 -12.61
C ILE A 121 16.06 -2.70 -12.61
N PHE A 122 15.31 -2.81 -13.70
CA PHE A 122 14.18 -3.72 -13.83
C PHE A 122 14.54 -4.87 -14.78
N ALA A 123 14.21 -6.11 -14.41
CA ALA A 123 14.21 -7.22 -15.35
C ALA A 123 13.25 -6.95 -16.51
N ALA A 124 13.57 -7.46 -17.71
CA ALA A 124 12.78 -7.18 -18.92
C ALA A 124 11.34 -7.69 -18.83
N ASP A 125 11.14 -8.83 -18.18
CA ASP A 125 9.83 -9.45 -17.92
C ASP A 125 9.14 -8.90 -16.65
N GLY A 126 9.79 -7.98 -15.93
CA GLY A 126 9.31 -7.40 -14.68
C GLY A 126 9.35 -8.34 -13.47
N SER A 127 9.99 -9.51 -13.57
CA SER A 127 10.06 -10.51 -12.48
C SER A 127 10.95 -10.10 -11.31
N ALA A 128 11.84 -9.13 -11.51
CA ALA A 128 12.78 -8.68 -10.49
C ALA A 128 13.14 -7.19 -10.63
N VAL A 129 13.53 -6.59 -9.50
CA VAL A 129 14.05 -5.22 -9.41
C VAL A 129 15.33 -5.23 -8.59
N SER A 130 16.39 -4.65 -9.16
CA SER A 130 17.64 -4.37 -8.46
C SER A 130 17.64 -2.92 -7.97
N PHE A 131 17.76 -2.76 -6.67
CA PHE A 131 17.83 -1.49 -5.95
C PHE A 131 19.27 -1.14 -5.58
N GLU A 132 19.52 0.13 -5.29
CA GLU A 132 20.85 0.65 -4.93
C GLU A 132 20.82 1.29 -3.53
N CYS A 133 21.64 0.76 -2.61
CA CYS A 133 21.96 1.45 -1.37
C CYS A 133 23.29 2.19 -1.53
N PRO A 134 23.36 3.50 -1.24
CA PRO A 134 24.59 4.29 -1.41
C PRO A 134 25.71 3.89 -0.45
N VAL A 135 25.42 3.03 0.54
CA VAL A 135 26.38 2.54 1.55
C VAL A 135 26.71 1.06 1.34
N HIS A 136 25.72 0.24 0.96
CA HIS A 136 25.86 -1.23 0.92
C HIS A 136 25.81 -1.82 -0.50
N GLY A 137 25.66 -0.98 -1.53
CA GLY A 137 25.60 -1.40 -2.93
C GLY A 137 24.25 -1.99 -3.34
N ARG A 138 24.29 -2.79 -4.42
CA ARG A 138 23.09 -3.36 -5.05
C ARG A 138 22.55 -4.60 -4.33
N TYR A 139 21.24 -4.69 -4.32
CA TYR A 139 20.47 -5.86 -3.90
C TYR A 139 19.27 -6.02 -4.80
N THR A 140 18.74 -7.24 -4.91
CA THR A 140 17.67 -7.58 -5.84
C THR A 140 16.56 -8.32 -5.11
N TYR A 141 15.33 -7.96 -5.43
CA TYR A 141 14.13 -8.66 -4.99
C TYR A 141 13.31 -9.12 -6.19
N THR A 142 12.66 -10.27 -6.04
CA THR A 142 11.77 -10.87 -7.04
C THR A 142 10.32 -10.57 -6.71
N THR A 143 9.48 -10.39 -7.72
CA THR A 143 8.05 -10.14 -7.49
C THR A 143 7.34 -11.34 -6.89
N GLU A 144 7.81 -12.56 -7.17
CA GLU A 144 7.21 -13.81 -6.68
C GLU A 144 7.54 -14.07 -5.20
N ALA A 145 8.82 -14.05 -4.82
CA ALA A 145 9.22 -14.42 -3.46
C ALA A 145 9.22 -13.23 -2.49
N ASP A 146 9.42 -12.00 -3.00
CA ASP A 146 9.71 -10.84 -2.18
C ASP A 146 8.67 -9.73 -2.31
N ALA A 147 7.43 -10.06 -2.74
CA ALA A 147 6.34 -9.10 -2.92
C ALA A 147 6.17 -8.15 -1.73
N SER A 148 6.33 -8.68 -0.51
CA SER A 148 6.20 -7.93 0.75
C SER A 148 7.34 -6.95 1.06
N LYS A 149 8.45 -7.04 0.32
CA LYS A 149 9.59 -6.11 0.43
C LYS A 149 9.44 -4.87 -0.45
N PHE A 150 8.51 -4.90 -1.41
CA PHE A 150 8.22 -3.76 -2.25
C PHE A 150 7.42 -2.70 -1.49
N GLN A 151 7.86 -1.45 -1.62
CA GLN A 151 7.22 -0.28 -1.06
C GLN A 151 6.79 0.67 -2.19
N PHE A 152 5.72 1.40 -1.95
CA PHE A 152 5.12 2.27 -2.95
C PHE A 152 4.66 3.59 -2.30
N ASN A 153 4.67 4.69 -3.04
CA ASN A 153 4.01 5.91 -2.55
C ASN A 153 2.48 5.75 -2.52
N CYS A 154 1.82 6.69 -1.82
CA CYS A 154 0.36 6.73 -1.64
C CYS A 154 -0.40 6.39 -2.93
N GLN A 155 -0.12 7.13 -4.00
CA GLN A 155 -0.78 7.03 -5.30
C GLN A 155 -0.59 5.67 -5.96
N LEU A 156 0.66 5.21 -6.08
CA LEU A 156 0.97 3.98 -6.79
C LEU A 156 0.38 2.76 -6.08
N PHE A 157 0.35 2.74 -4.76
CA PHE A 157 -0.22 1.59 -4.07
C PHE A 157 -1.73 1.59 -3.97
N ASN A 158 -2.40 2.72 -4.19
CA ASN A 158 -3.84 2.66 -4.48
C ASN A 158 -4.09 1.92 -5.81
N LEU A 159 -3.24 2.10 -6.82
CA LEU A 159 -3.30 1.32 -8.06
C LEU A 159 -2.98 -0.16 -7.81
N VAL A 160 -1.95 -0.48 -7.00
CA VAL A 160 -1.65 -1.87 -6.60
C VAL A 160 -2.86 -2.52 -5.92
N LEU A 161 -3.50 -1.82 -4.97
CA LEU A 161 -4.71 -2.29 -4.29
C LEU A 161 -5.85 -2.54 -5.28
N GLY A 162 -6.11 -1.59 -6.16
CA GLY A 162 -7.13 -1.74 -7.19
C GLY A 162 -6.88 -2.95 -8.07
N LEU A 163 -5.69 -3.06 -8.65
CA LEU A 163 -5.29 -4.17 -9.51
C LEU A 163 -5.35 -5.52 -8.77
N PHE A 164 -5.01 -5.57 -7.48
CA PHE A 164 -5.15 -6.78 -6.69
C PHE A 164 -6.62 -7.21 -6.59
N HIS A 165 -7.50 -6.29 -6.17
CA HIS A 165 -8.92 -6.58 -6.00
C HIS A 165 -9.70 -6.78 -7.31
N GLU A 166 -9.16 -6.43 -8.48
CA GLU A 166 -9.76 -6.85 -9.75
C GLU A 166 -9.69 -8.36 -10.01
N ASN A 167 -8.68 -9.01 -9.40
CA ASN A 167 -8.33 -10.41 -9.63
C ASN A 167 -8.84 -11.35 -8.54
N VAL A 168 -9.50 -10.84 -7.50
CA VAL A 168 -10.09 -11.66 -6.43
C VAL A 168 -11.53 -12.06 -6.78
N PRO A 169 -12.03 -13.19 -6.24
CA PRO A 169 -13.38 -13.69 -6.55
C PRO A 169 -14.51 -12.98 -5.79
N TYR A 170 -14.19 -11.98 -4.96
CA TYR A 170 -15.14 -11.25 -4.12
C TYR A 170 -15.21 -9.77 -4.49
N ASN A 171 -16.33 -9.13 -4.14
CA ASN A 171 -16.47 -7.68 -4.30
C ASN A 171 -15.65 -6.93 -3.25
N TYR A 172 -15.10 -5.79 -3.64
CA TYR A 172 -14.32 -4.92 -2.76
C TYR A 172 -14.98 -3.54 -2.64
N ILE A 173 -15.12 -3.08 -1.40
CA ILE A 173 -15.54 -1.73 -1.07
C ILE A 173 -14.38 -1.08 -0.30
N GLU A 174 -13.94 0.07 -0.78
CA GLU A 174 -12.95 0.89 -0.10
C GLU A 174 -13.66 1.96 0.73
N ILE A 175 -13.47 1.97 2.04
CA ILE A 175 -13.95 3.05 2.90
C ILE A 175 -12.77 3.94 3.28
N CYS A 176 -12.85 5.23 2.95
CA CYS A 176 -11.79 6.21 3.16
C CYS A 176 -12.31 7.49 3.82
N GLY A 177 -11.44 8.18 4.56
CA GLY A 177 -11.71 9.52 5.08
C GLY A 177 -11.92 10.53 3.95
N SER A 178 -12.78 11.53 4.17
CA SER A 178 -13.04 12.58 3.17
C SER A 178 -11.80 13.41 2.80
N ASP A 179 -10.72 13.37 3.58
CA ASP A 179 -9.42 13.98 3.28
C ASP A 179 -8.66 13.25 2.14
N TYR A 180 -9.06 12.01 1.82
CA TYR A 180 -8.62 11.27 0.64
C TYR A 180 -9.56 11.43 -0.57
N ALA A 181 -10.68 12.14 -0.42
CA ALA A 181 -11.57 12.44 -1.54
C ALA A 181 -10.86 13.39 -2.50
N GLY A 182 -10.95 13.12 -3.80
CA GLY A 182 -10.28 13.97 -4.76
C GLY A 182 -10.21 13.37 -6.15
N PHE A 183 -10.68 14.17 -7.11
CA PHE A 183 -10.69 13.86 -8.53
C PHE A 183 -9.36 13.32 -9.06
N TRP A 184 -8.23 13.85 -8.59
CA TRP A 184 -6.92 13.44 -9.08
C TRP A 184 -6.57 12.00 -8.66
N GLN A 185 -6.74 11.62 -7.40
CA GLN A 185 -6.44 10.24 -6.98
C GLN A 185 -7.38 9.23 -7.65
N GLU A 186 -8.67 9.56 -7.73
CA GLU A 186 -9.71 8.68 -8.25
C GLU A 186 -9.61 8.50 -9.77
N GLN A 187 -9.44 9.57 -10.55
CA GLN A 187 -9.26 9.46 -12.00
C GLN A 187 -8.02 8.64 -12.34
N LEU A 188 -6.92 8.85 -11.63
CA LEU A 188 -5.69 8.12 -11.93
C LEU A 188 -5.78 6.65 -11.53
N LEU A 189 -6.57 6.31 -10.52
CA LEU A 189 -6.88 4.91 -10.20
C LEU A 189 -7.77 4.29 -11.29
N TRP A 190 -8.94 4.86 -11.54
CA TRP A 190 -9.97 4.26 -12.39
C TRP A 190 -9.54 4.12 -13.86
N ARG A 191 -8.64 4.97 -14.34
CA ARG A 191 -8.10 4.89 -15.71
C ARG A 191 -7.37 3.59 -16.03
N PHE A 192 -6.86 2.90 -15.01
CA PHE A 192 -6.05 1.69 -15.20
C PHE A 192 -6.77 0.42 -14.77
N LEU A 193 -7.98 0.54 -14.25
CA LEU A 193 -8.84 -0.56 -13.85
C LEU A 193 -9.81 -0.91 -14.97
N GLN A 194 -10.03 -2.21 -15.17
CA GLN A 194 -11.05 -2.80 -16.03
C GLN A 194 -12.39 -2.99 -15.31
N LYS A 195 -12.39 -3.13 -13.98
CA LYS A 195 -13.58 -3.29 -13.15
C LYS A 195 -13.76 -2.08 -12.23
N PRO A 196 -14.99 -1.57 -12.04
CA PRO A 196 -15.23 -0.49 -11.10
C PRO A 196 -15.00 -0.95 -9.66
N ILE A 197 -14.49 -0.05 -8.83
CA ILE A 197 -14.37 -0.22 -7.37
C ILE A 197 -15.33 0.77 -6.71
N LEU A 198 -16.06 0.30 -5.71
CA LEU A 198 -16.90 1.17 -4.88
C LEU A 198 -16.02 1.83 -3.80
N ILE A 199 -15.91 3.15 -3.84
CA ILE A 199 -15.21 3.94 -2.82
C ILE A 199 -16.26 4.75 -2.05
N VAL A 200 -16.29 4.59 -0.72
CA VAL A 200 -17.18 5.30 0.19
C VAL A 200 -16.37 6.27 1.02
N TYR A 201 -16.69 7.57 0.89
CA TYR A 201 -16.08 8.61 1.68
C TYR A 201 -16.90 8.92 2.93
N THR A 202 -16.24 8.99 4.08
CA THR A 202 -16.86 9.34 5.35
C THR A 202 -16.25 10.62 5.93
N SER A 203 -17.12 11.56 6.29
CA SER A 203 -16.78 12.88 6.84
C SER A 203 -16.21 12.84 8.26
N HIS A 204 -16.38 11.71 8.95
CA HIS A 204 -16.04 11.54 10.37
C HIS A 204 -14.94 10.50 10.61
N CYS A 205 -14.42 9.87 9.56
CA CYS A 205 -13.19 9.07 9.66
C CYS A 205 -11.98 10.01 9.68
N ARG A 206 -11.83 10.74 10.79
CA ARG A 206 -10.61 11.46 11.16
C ARG A 206 -9.73 10.65 12.11
N LEU A 207 -10.15 9.42 12.44
CA LEU A 207 -9.34 8.41 13.09
C LEU A 207 -8.29 7.94 12.09
N VAL A 208 -7.30 8.82 11.92
CA VAL A 208 -5.96 8.55 11.44
C VAL A 208 -5.85 8.28 9.95
N ARG A 209 -4.76 8.82 9.40
CA ARG A 209 -4.34 8.81 7.99
C ARG A 209 -4.40 7.48 7.26
N VAL A 210 -4.74 6.36 7.89
CA VAL A 210 -4.60 5.03 7.32
C VAL A 210 -5.51 4.03 8.03
N GLN A 211 -6.81 4.03 7.70
CA GLN A 211 -7.63 2.84 7.91
C GLN A 211 -8.49 2.63 6.66
N ARG A 212 -8.22 1.53 5.95
CA ARG A 212 -9.18 0.97 4.98
C ARG A 212 -9.88 -0.19 5.67
N VAL A 213 -11.20 -0.19 5.60
CA VAL A 213 -12.05 -1.28 6.10
C VAL A 213 -12.40 -2.16 4.91
N GLN A 214 -11.87 -3.38 4.88
CA GLN A 214 -12.37 -4.41 3.97
C GLN A 214 -13.54 -5.13 4.64
N VAL A 215 -14.69 -5.12 3.98
CA VAL A 215 -15.85 -5.94 4.35
C VAL A 215 -15.91 -7.12 3.38
N SER A 216 -15.58 -8.32 3.87
CA SER A 216 -15.77 -9.55 3.12
C SER A 216 -17.09 -10.17 3.57
N LEU A 217 -18.06 -10.28 2.65
CA LEU A 217 -19.29 -11.04 2.87
C LEU A 217 -19.01 -12.48 2.46
N PHE A 218 -19.12 -13.42 3.40
CA PHE A 218 -19.09 -14.85 3.12
C PHE A 218 -20.54 -15.34 3.11
N GLU A 219 -20.92 -16.08 2.06
CA GLU A 219 -22.21 -16.79 1.97
C GLU A 219 -22.17 -18.12 2.72
#